data_AF-A0A1H7H3D6-F1
#
_entry.id   AF-A0A1H7H3D6-F1
#
_cell.length_a   1.000
_cell.length_b   1.000
_cell.length_c   1.000
_cell.angle_alpha   90.00
_cell.angle_beta   90.00
_cell.angle_gamma   90.00
#
_symmetry.space_group_name_H-M   'P 1'
#
loop_
_entity.id
_entity.type
_entity.pdbx_description
1 polymer ?
#
loop_
_entity_poly.entity_id
_entity_poly.type
_entity_poly.pdbx_seq_one_letter_code
_entity_poly.pdbx_strand_id
1 'polypeptide(L)'
;MPKIICTVPAHTPKAQILQSQAAFTALYAEHFGSAKGLTIVWMLTPAGQTFQAGQPADIYLAMIEVENDLAQRIREPAMWAFTLRWAKILAIDINRLMVTCADSSTVNAYLSQHRQRLRPIRRVPFLLSSLYHLLRSRRANGFAQLRINL
;
A
#
# COMPACT_ATOMS: atom_id res chain seq x y z
N MET A 1 -0.57 14.44 4.18
CA MET A 1 0.56 13.59 3.75
C MET A 1 -0.01 12.40 3.01
N PRO A 2 0.15 12.31 1.68
CA PRO A 2 -0.46 11.24 0.89
C PRO A 2 0.21 9.90 1.18
N LYS A 3 -0.58 8.83 1.11
CA LYS A 3 -0.15 7.47 1.44
C LYS A 3 -0.47 6.52 0.30
N ILE A 4 0.41 5.55 0.08
CA ILE A 4 0.08 4.35 -0.67
C ILE A 4 0.22 3.17 0.27
N ILE A 5 -0.85 2.41 0.42
CA ILE A 5 -0.86 1.19 1.23
C ILE A 5 -0.82 0.03 0.26
N CYS A 6 0.29 -0.70 0.27
CA CYS A 6 0.50 -1.86 -0.58
C CYS A 6 0.42 -3.14 0.25
N THR A 7 -0.22 -4.17 -0.28
CA THR A 7 -0.20 -5.53 0.27
C THR A 7 0.45 -6.44 -0.76
N VAL A 8 1.41 -7.26 -0.32
CA VAL A 8 2.04 -8.29 -1.14
C VAL A 8 2.30 -9.55 -0.32
N PRO A 9 2.40 -10.74 -0.94
CA PRO A 9 2.82 -11.95 -0.25
C PRO A 9 4.20 -11.80 0.38
N ALA A 10 4.41 -12.43 1.54
CA ALA A 10 5.67 -12.38 2.28
C ALA A 10 6.86 -12.96 1.51
N HIS A 11 6.62 -13.81 0.52
CA HIS A 11 7.66 -14.36 -0.35
C HIS A 11 8.02 -13.43 -1.53
N THR A 12 7.39 -12.26 -1.66
CA THR A 12 7.73 -11.29 -2.72
C THR A 12 9.18 -10.83 -2.56
N PRO A 13 10.02 -10.96 -3.60
CA PRO A 13 11.42 -10.55 -3.54
C PRO A 13 11.61 -9.09 -3.12
N LYS A 14 12.55 -8.86 -2.20
CA LYS A 14 12.92 -7.52 -1.71
C LYS A 14 13.23 -6.54 -2.86
N ALA A 15 13.91 -7.02 -3.90
CA ALA A 15 14.27 -6.22 -5.06
C ALA A 15 13.03 -5.72 -5.82
N GLN A 16 12.00 -6.56 -5.99
CA GLN A 16 10.75 -6.17 -6.63
C GLN A 16 9.96 -5.15 -5.79
N ILE A 17 10.00 -5.26 -4.46
CA ILE A 17 9.37 -4.27 -3.56
C ILE A 17 10.06 -2.90 -3.72
N LEU A 18 11.38 -2.87 -3.72
CA LEU A 18 12.15 -1.62 -3.91
C LEU A 18 11.91 -1.02 -5.30
N GLN A 19 11.89 -1.83 -6.34
CA GLN A 19 11.60 -1.40 -7.70
C GLN A 19 10.17 -0.84 -7.81
N SER A 20 9.20 -1.52 -7.19
CA SER A 20 7.81 -1.06 -7.12
C SER A 20 7.68 0.25 -6.36
N GLN A 21 8.41 0.41 -5.24
CA GLN A 21 8.43 1.65 -4.47
C GLN A 21 8.95 2.83 -5.29
N ALA A 22 10.05 2.65 -6.03
CA ALA A 22 10.57 3.68 -6.93
C ALA A 22 9.56 4.01 -8.04
N ALA A 23 8.98 2.99 -8.68
CA ALA A 23 7.98 3.17 -9.73
C ALA A 23 6.72 3.89 -9.24
N PHE A 24 6.20 3.54 -8.06
CA PHE A 24 5.02 4.15 -7.47
C PHE A 24 5.26 5.60 -7.10
N THR A 25 6.45 5.92 -6.60
CA THR A 25 6.84 7.30 -6.31
C THR A 25 6.86 8.14 -7.59
N ALA A 26 7.44 7.61 -8.67
CA ALA A 26 7.50 8.29 -9.97
C ALA A 26 6.09 8.49 -10.56
N LEU A 27 5.29 7.43 -10.65
CA LEU A 27 3.93 7.49 -11.17
C LEU A 27 3.03 8.45 -10.36
N TYR A 28 3.19 8.47 -9.04
CA TYR A 28 2.45 9.40 -8.20
C TYR A 28 2.79 10.85 -8.54
N ALA A 29 4.09 11.17 -8.68
CA ALA A 29 4.52 12.51 -9.07
C ALA A 29 4.04 12.88 -10.48
N GLU A 30 4.06 11.93 -11.42
CA GLU A 30 3.61 12.12 -12.79
C GLU A 30 2.11 12.44 -12.88
N HIS A 31 1.27 11.68 -12.18
CA HIS A 31 -0.18 11.83 -12.27
C HIS A 31 -0.77 12.89 -11.32
N PHE A 32 -0.10 13.18 -10.21
CA PHE A 32 -0.63 14.06 -9.15
C PHE A 32 0.30 15.24 -8.82
N GLY A 33 1.29 15.50 -9.68
CA GLY A 33 2.15 16.69 -9.65
C GLY A 33 3.31 16.66 -8.64
N SER A 34 3.19 15.93 -7.52
CA SER A 34 4.30 15.79 -6.58
C SER A 34 4.20 14.55 -5.71
N ALA A 35 5.33 13.86 -5.53
CA ALA A 35 5.49 12.81 -4.52
C ALA A 35 6.12 13.32 -3.21
N LYS A 36 6.24 14.64 -3.03
CA LYS A 36 6.85 15.21 -1.81
C LYS A 36 5.98 14.85 -0.60
N GLY A 37 6.59 14.16 0.38
CA GLY A 37 5.89 13.66 1.56
C GLY A 37 5.05 12.40 1.31
N LEU A 38 5.09 11.79 0.12
CA LEU A 38 4.43 10.51 -0.12
C LEU A 38 5.01 9.43 0.80
N THR A 39 4.13 8.71 1.48
CA THR A 39 4.51 7.56 2.31
C THR A 39 3.95 6.28 1.71
N ILE A 40 4.83 5.37 1.30
CA ILE A 40 4.45 4.05 0.82
C ILE A 40 4.69 3.05 1.95
N VAL A 41 3.63 2.33 2.34
CA VAL A 41 3.65 1.31 3.40
C VAL A 41 3.40 -0.05 2.77
N TRP A 42 4.30 -0.98 3.02
CA TRP A 42 4.19 -2.37 2.55
C TRP A 42 3.71 -3.28 3.66
N MET A 43 2.59 -3.96 3.42
CA MET A 43 2.03 -4.98 4.28
C MET A 43 2.36 -6.34 3.67
N LEU A 44 3.11 -7.16 4.41
CA LEU A 44 3.42 -8.52 3.97
C LEU A 44 2.37 -9.49 4.51
N THR A 45 1.70 -10.23 3.62
CA THR A 45 0.76 -11.30 3.99
C THR A 45 1.48 -12.65 4.09
N PRO A 46 1.35 -13.38 5.21
CA PRO A 46 1.84 -14.74 5.30
C PRO A 46 1.15 -15.67 4.30
N ALA A 47 1.84 -16.75 3.92
CA ALA A 47 1.26 -17.77 3.04
C ALA A 47 0.00 -18.38 3.68
N GLY A 48 -1.03 -18.63 2.86
CA GLY A 48 -2.30 -19.24 3.30
C GLY A 48 -3.23 -18.31 4.09
N GLN A 49 -2.89 -17.02 4.26
CA GLN A 49 -3.75 -16.04 4.95
C GLN A 49 -4.54 -15.14 4.00
N THR A 50 -4.55 -15.46 2.71
CA THR A 50 -5.18 -14.67 1.67
C THR A 50 -6.01 -15.55 0.76
N PHE A 51 -7.20 -15.07 0.39
CA PHE A 51 -8.16 -15.78 -0.44
C PHE A 51 -8.66 -14.86 -1.55
N GLN A 52 -8.78 -15.38 -2.76
CA GLN A 52 -9.40 -14.73 -3.90
C GLN A 52 -10.45 -15.67 -4.49
N ALA A 53 -11.66 -15.17 -4.74
CA ALA A 53 -12.79 -15.97 -5.24
C ALA A 53 -13.05 -17.27 -4.45
N GLY A 54 -12.92 -17.21 -3.12
CA GLY A 54 -13.15 -18.35 -2.23
C GLY A 54 -12.03 -19.39 -2.17
N GLN A 55 -10.89 -19.15 -2.84
CA GLN A 55 -9.74 -20.06 -2.85
C GLN A 55 -8.49 -19.39 -2.28
N PRO A 56 -7.59 -20.14 -1.62
CA PRO A 56 -6.30 -19.62 -1.20
C PRO A 56 -5.54 -19.04 -2.40
N ALA A 57 -5.10 -17.79 -2.29
CA ALA A 57 -4.43 -17.09 -3.37
C ALA A 57 -3.55 -15.98 -2.83
N ASP A 58 -2.45 -15.69 -3.53
CA ASP A 58 -1.66 -14.49 -3.27
C ASP A 58 -2.44 -13.23 -3.66
N ILE A 59 -2.49 -12.27 -2.74
CA ILE A 59 -3.14 -10.97 -2.97
C ILE A 59 -2.08 -9.90 -3.15
N TYR A 60 -2.22 -9.15 -4.24
CA TYR A 60 -1.46 -7.94 -4.53
C TYR A 60 -2.43 -6.76 -4.60
N LEU A 61 -2.36 -5.89 -3.60
CA LEU A 61 -3.27 -4.74 -3.47
C LEU A 61 -2.46 -3.46 -3.37
N ALA A 62 -2.87 -2.42 -4.08
CA ALA A 62 -2.40 -1.06 -3.84
C ALA A 62 -3.59 -0.12 -3.67
N MET A 63 -3.68 0.53 -2.50
CA MET A 63 -4.60 1.62 -2.24
C MET A 63 -3.82 2.94 -2.24
N ILE A 64 -4.04 3.74 -3.27
CA ILE A 64 -3.38 5.01 -3.53
C ILE A 64 -4.30 6.11 -2.99
N GLU A 65 -3.86 6.82 -1.95
CA GLU A 65 -4.57 7.99 -1.43
C GLU A 65 -4.46 9.13 -2.44
N VAL A 66 -5.60 9.66 -2.87
CA VAL A 66 -5.71 10.84 -3.75
C VAL A 66 -6.54 11.92 -3.07
N GLU A 67 -6.56 13.11 -3.67
CA GLU A 67 -7.46 14.19 -3.23
C GLU A 67 -8.92 13.75 -3.31
N ASN A 68 -9.74 14.24 -2.38
CA ASN A 68 -11.18 13.95 -2.39
C ASN A 68 -11.81 14.45 -3.69
N ASP A 69 -12.79 13.70 -4.19
CA ASP A 69 -13.57 14.09 -5.37
C ASP A 69 -12.71 14.34 -6.63
N LEU A 70 -11.47 13.80 -6.66
CA LEU A 70 -10.62 13.87 -7.86
C LEU A 70 -11.37 13.30 -9.07
N ALA A 71 -11.36 14.03 -10.18
CA ALA A 71 -12.13 13.65 -11.36
C ALA A 71 -11.74 12.25 -11.87
N GLN A 72 -12.74 11.44 -12.24
CA GLN A 72 -12.53 10.06 -12.74
C GLN A 72 -11.56 10.01 -13.93
N ARG A 73 -11.63 10.99 -14.83
CA ARG A 73 -10.73 11.14 -15.99
C ARG A 73 -9.24 11.27 -15.63
N ILE A 74 -8.93 11.61 -14.38
CA ILE A 74 -7.56 11.67 -13.84
C ILE A 74 -7.23 10.36 -13.10
N ARG A 75 -8.18 9.83 -12.32
CA ARG A 75 -8.00 8.59 -11.55
C ARG A 75 -7.73 7.38 -12.43
N GLU A 76 -8.53 7.20 -13.47
CA GLU A 76 -8.50 5.99 -14.29
C GLU A 76 -7.18 5.80 -15.03
N PRO A 77 -6.61 6.82 -15.72
CA PRO A 77 -5.27 6.71 -16.30
C PRO A 77 -4.20 6.39 -15.26
N ALA A 78 -4.29 7.00 -14.07
CA ALA A 78 -3.34 6.73 -13.00
C ALA A 78 -3.45 5.27 -12.53
N MET A 79 -4.65 4.79 -12.18
CA MET A 79 -4.88 3.39 -11.77
C MET A 79 -4.35 2.41 -12.81
N TRP A 80 -4.58 2.68 -14.09
CA TRP A 80 -4.08 1.85 -15.19
C TRP A 80 -2.56 1.84 -15.26
N ALA A 81 -1.91 3.01 -15.18
CA ALA A 81 -0.46 3.14 -15.21
C ALA A 81 0.21 2.40 -14.04
N PHE A 82 -0.35 2.55 -12.83
CA PHE A 82 0.11 1.80 -11.65
C PHE A 82 -0.05 0.29 -11.84
N THR A 83 -1.21 -0.16 -12.32
CA THR A 83 -1.50 -1.58 -12.54
C THR A 83 -0.52 -2.22 -13.53
N LEU A 84 -0.39 -1.63 -14.73
CA LEU A 84 0.50 -2.14 -15.77
C LEU A 84 1.96 -2.16 -15.32
N ARG A 85 2.41 -1.08 -14.68
CA ARG A 85 3.80 -0.99 -14.21
C ARG A 85 4.08 -2.01 -13.13
N TRP A 86 3.15 -2.21 -12.20
CA TRP A 86 3.37 -3.14 -11.10
C TRP A 86 3.33 -4.59 -11.56
N ALA A 87 2.40 -4.94 -12.44
CA ALA A 87 2.30 -6.27 -13.04
C ALA A 87 3.61 -6.65 -13.74
N LYS A 88 4.18 -5.70 -14.50
CA LYS A 88 5.47 -5.87 -15.16
C LYS A 88 6.63 -6.10 -14.18
N ILE A 89 6.69 -5.35 -13.08
CA ILE A 89 7.76 -5.49 -12.07
C ILE A 89 7.67 -6.84 -11.35
N LEU A 90 6.44 -7.26 -11.02
CA LEU A 90 6.18 -8.51 -10.31
C LEU A 90 6.19 -9.73 -11.25
N ALA A 91 6.17 -9.52 -12.56
CA ALA A 91 6.02 -10.56 -13.58
C ALA A 91 4.76 -11.42 -13.34
N ILE A 92 3.63 -10.78 -13.05
CA ILE A 92 2.33 -11.43 -12.84
C ILE A 92 1.26 -10.86 -13.77
N ASP A 93 0.17 -11.61 -13.91
CA ASP A 93 -1.00 -11.18 -14.67
C ASP A 93 -1.71 -9.98 -14.00
N ILE A 94 -2.17 -9.04 -14.82
CA ILE A 94 -2.84 -7.81 -14.35
C ILE A 94 -4.11 -8.11 -13.53
N ASN A 95 -4.80 -9.22 -13.79
CA ASN A 95 -6.02 -9.61 -13.08
C ASN A 95 -5.72 -10.17 -11.67
N ARG A 96 -4.44 -10.35 -11.33
CA ARG A 96 -4.00 -10.69 -9.95
C ARG A 96 -3.71 -9.44 -9.11
N LEU A 97 -3.78 -8.26 -9.71
CA LEU A 97 -3.62 -6.99 -9.02
C LEU A 97 -4.98 -6.36 -8.74
N MET A 98 -5.10 -5.76 -7.55
CA MET A 98 -6.14 -4.80 -7.26
C MET A 98 -5.49 -3.45 -6.98
N VAL A 99 -5.77 -2.45 -7.81
CA VAL A 99 -5.29 -1.09 -7.63
C VAL A 99 -6.48 -0.16 -7.52
N THR A 100 -6.49 0.70 -6.52
CA THR A 100 -7.55 1.68 -6.30
C THR A 100 -6.98 3.05 -5.96
N CYS A 101 -7.58 4.10 -6.53
CA CYS A 101 -7.38 5.49 -6.11
C CYS A 101 -8.51 5.88 -5.17
N ALA A 102 -8.22 5.90 -3.87
CA ALA A 102 -9.18 6.19 -2.82
C ALA A 102 -9.03 7.63 -2.31
N ASP A 103 -10.16 8.26 -2.04
CA ASP A 103 -10.22 9.60 -1.45
C ASP A 103 -9.48 9.63 -0.11
N SER A 104 -8.81 10.74 0.17
CA SER A 104 -8.14 10.96 1.44
C SER A 104 -9.10 10.79 2.63
N SER A 105 -10.35 11.22 2.50
CA SER A 105 -11.42 10.99 3.48
C SER A 105 -11.63 9.49 3.76
N THR A 106 -11.70 8.68 2.71
CA THR A 106 -11.90 7.23 2.78
C THR A 106 -10.71 6.53 3.40
N VAL A 107 -9.48 6.88 2.98
CA VAL A 107 -8.25 6.32 3.56
C VAL A 107 -8.14 6.66 5.04
N ASN A 108 -8.45 7.91 5.42
CA ASN A 108 -8.41 8.34 6.81
C ASN A 108 -9.50 7.65 7.67
N ALA A 109 -10.70 7.44 7.12
CA ALA A 109 -11.76 6.68 7.77
C ALA A 109 -11.36 5.22 7.98
N TYR A 110 -10.80 4.56 6.96
CA TYR A 110 -10.29 3.20 7.07
C TYR A 110 -9.23 3.08 8.19
N LEU A 111 -8.23 3.97 8.19
CA LEU A 111 -7.20 3.98 9.23
C LEU A 111 -7.73 4.34 10.62
N SER A 112 -8.74 5.20 10.72
CA SER A 112 -9.36 5.54 12.00
C SER A 112 -10.14 4.37 12.57
N GLN A 113 -10.90 3.65 11.76
CA GLN A 113 -11.63 2.45 12.16
C GLN A 113 -10.68 1.34 12.64
N HIS A 114 -9.55 1.13 11.96
CA HIS A 114 -8.52 0.20 12.42
C HIS A 114 -7.98 0.57 13.81
N ARG A 115 -7.78 1.87 14.10
CA ARG A 115 -7.34 2.35 15.42
C ARG A 115 -8.43 2.21 16.48
N GLN A 116 -9.70 2.35 16.12
CA GLN A 116 -10.82 2.24 17.06
C GLN A 116 -10.98 0.82 17.61
N ARG A 117 -10.54 -0.22 16.88
CA ARG A 117 -10.47 -1.61 17.38
C ARG A 117 -9.55 -1.78 18.59
N LEU A 118 -8.64 -0.84 18.83
CA LEU A 118 -7.75 -0.86 19.99
C LEU A 118 -8.39 -0.16 21.19
N ARG A 119 -8.22 -0.76 22.37
CA ARG A 119 -8.57 -0.14 23.66
C ARG A 119 -7.92 1.26 23.77
N PRO A 120 -8.61 2.30 24.25
CA PRO A 120 -8.11 3.68 24.25
C PRO A 120 -6.69 3.84 24.82
N ILE A 121 -6.42 3.21 25.96
CA ILE A 121 -5.11 3.22 26.65
C ILE A 121 -4.00 2.57 25.79
N ARG A 122 -4.34 1.61 24.92
CA ARG A 122 -3.37 0.92 24.05
C ARG A 122 -3.14 1.61 22.71
N ARG A 123 -3.89 2.67 22.37
CA ARG A 123 -3.78 3.35 21.06
C ARG A 123 -2.43 4.04 20.88
N VAL A 124 -2.01 4.85 21.85
CA VAL A 124 -0.72 5.57 21.80
C VAL A 124 0.48 4.63 21.73
N PRO A 125 0.64 3.64 22.62
CA PRO A 125 1.78 2.73 22.55
C PRO A 125 1.78 1.90 21.26
N PHE A 126 0.62 1.51 20.75
CA PHE A 126 0.51 0.81 19.45
C PHE A 126 1.00 1.69 18.29
N LEU A 127 0.60 2.96 18.26
CA LEU A 127 1.03 3.89 17.21
C LEU A 127 2.54 4.14 17.25
N LEU A 128 3.11 4.33 18.45
CA LEU A 128 4.54 4.51 18.63
C LEU A 128 5.32 3.25 18.21
N SER A 129 4.84 2.07 18.60
CA SER A 129 5.43 0.79 18.18
C SER A 129 5.36 0.62 16.66
N SER A 130 4.22 0.90 16.04
CA SER A 130 4.05 0.83 14.58
C SER A 130 5.01 1.78 13.86
N LEU A 131 5.13 3.02 14.34
CA LEU A 131 6.07 3.99 13.79
C LEU A 131 7.52 3.53 13.96
N TYR A 132 7.88 3.00 15.12
CA TYR A 132 9.21 2.42 15.36
C TYR A 132 9.51 1.28 14.39
N HIS A 133 8.57 0.35 14.16
CA HIS A 133 8.73 -0.74 13.21
C HIS A 133 8.85 -0.26 11.76
N LEU A 134 8.08 0.77 11.35
CA LEU A 134 8.19 1.39 10.03
C LEU A 134 9.56 2.05 9.82
N LEU A 135 10.05 2.80 10.82
CA LEU A 135 11.35 3.46 10.74
C LEU A 135 12.50 2.45 10.74
N ARG A 136 12.43 1.43 11.61
CA ARG A 136 13.42 0.36 11.68
C ARG A 136 13.46 -0.45 10.39
N SER A 137 12.31 -0.83 9.84
CA SER A 137 12.25 -1.54 8.55
C SER A 137 12.75 -0.69 7.40
N ARG A 138 12.41 0.61 7.35
CA ARG A 138 12.95 1.51 6.33
C ARG A 138 14.48 1.56 6.36
N ARG A 139 15.08 1.59 7.55
CA ARG A 139 16.55 1.54 7.71
C ARG A 139 17.16 0.19 7.32
N ALA A 140 16.55 -0.92 7.71
CA ALA A 140 17.09 -2.27 7.44
C ALA A 140 16.82 -2.75 6.00
N ASN A 141 15.64 -2.47 5.46
CA ASN A 141 15.13 -3.03 4.21
C ASN A 141 15.09 -2.02 3.06
N GLY A 142 15.21 -0.72 3.32
CA GLY A 142 15.06 0.34 2.33
C GLY A 142 13.62 0.75 2.05
N PHE A 143 12.63 0.07 2.65
CA PHE A 143 11.20 0.40 2.54
C PHE A 143 10.49 0.24 3.88
N ALA A 144 9.40 0.99 4.05
CA ALA A 144 8.62 0.97 5.28
C ALA A 144 7.66 -0.22 5.25
N GLN A 145 7.82 -1.13 6.20
CA GLN A 145 7.12 -2.41 6.24
C GLN A 145 6.34 -2.57 7.54
N LEU A 146 5.12 -3.09 7.42
CA LEU A 146 4.35 -3.68 8.51
C LEU A 146 4.12 -5.16 8.21
N ARG A 147 4.09 -5.98 9.27
CA ARG A 147 3.64 -7.37 9.17
C ARG A 147 2.16 -7.42 9.52
N ILE A 148 1.38 -8.09 8.69
CA ILE A 148 0.03 -8.50 9.08
C ILE A 148 0.23 -9.70 9.99
N ASN A 149 0.20 -9.47 11.30
CA ASN A 149 -0.05 -10.55 12.26
C ASN A 149 -1.56 -10.49 12.54
N LEU A 150 -2.31 -11.41 11.94
CA LEU A 150 -3.66 -11.73 12.37
C LEU A 150 -3.60 -12.60 13.62
#